data_AF-A0A849DMD5-F1
#
_entry.id   AF-A0A849DMD5-F1
#
_cell.length_a   1.000
_cell.length_b   1.000
_cell.length_c   1.000
_cell.angle_alpha   90.00
_cell.angle_beta   90.00
_cell.angle_gamma   90.00
#
_symmetry.space_group_name_H-M   'P 1'
#
loop_
_entity.id
_entity.type
_entity.pdbx_description
1 polymer ?
#
loop_
_entity_poly.entity_id
_entity_poly.type
_entity_poly.pdbx_seq_one_letter_code
_entity_poly.pdbx_strand_id
1 'polypeptide(L)'
;MTDSGDPRRAGDGPSALGQARWLREESARMAAALEALESLFEAGRLGQAQAGGNPAGGDLRRLRGIVDQYEALFVGLDARVEQLDEAGAGPDEPATTARLAVLLVLHCEVEFAGRTDEPVEVVRLRPDQIVASAKRLYDDALAIYQHIDRRGQRAAERGGLRPARAELRGLLEAYRAMAINTGRGEDPGLDGWYQAARQLIGAEPFDLDAATDAVRRYQRATHEMDT
;
A
#
# COMPACT_ATOMS: atom_id res chain seq x y z
N MET A 1 62.69 8.57 -21.46
CA MET A 1 61.89 8.89 -22.66
C MET A 1 61.08 7.66 -23.00
N THR A 2 59.76 7.78 -22.89
CA THR A 2 58.69 7.02 -23.60
C THR A 2 58.76 5.49 -23.58
N ASP A 3 57.73 4.71 -23.25
CA ASP A 3 56.30 4.94 -23.09
C ASP A 3 55.66 3.65 -22.52
N SER A 4 54.54 3.88 -21.84
CA SER A 4 53.41 3.05 -21.44
C SER A 4 53.30 1.60 -21.88
N GLY A 5 52.79 0.80 -20.93
CA GLY A 5 52.02 -0.41 -21.20
C GLY A 5 51.27 -0.86 -19.96
N ASP A 6 50.48 0.04 -19.34
CA ASP A 6 49.52 -0.33 -18.28
C ASP A 6 48.31 -1.01 -18.95
N PRO A 7 48.06 -2.32 -18.71
CA PRO A 7 46.95 -3.05 -19.32
C PRO A 7 45.58 -2.69 -18.72
N ARG A 8 45.48 -1.67 -17.86
CA ARG A 8 44.21 -1.23 -17.25
C ARG A 8 43.44 -0.16 -18.04
N ARG A 9 43.76 0.08 -19.31
CA ARG A 9 43.00 0.96 -20.21
C ARG A 9 42.36 0.20 -21.38
N ALA A 10 41.34 -0.60 -21.08
CA ALA A 10 40.29 -0.94 -22.03
C ALA A 10 38.97 -0.93 -21.26
N GLY A 11 38.14 0.07 -21.54
CA GLY A 11 36.85 0.24 -20.91
C GLY A 11 35.84 -0.75 -21.48
N ASP A 12 35.47 -1.76 -20.70
CA ASP A 12 34.27 -2.56 -20.97
C ASP A 12 33.12 -1.96 -20.14
N GLY A 13 32.59 -0.84 -20.63
CA GLY A 13 31.19 -0.53 -20.37
C GLY A 13 30.33 -1.63 -21.00
N PRO A 14 29.12 -1.90 -20.46
CA PRO A 14 28.27 -2.95 -21.01
C PRO A 14 28.05 -2.72 -22.52
N SER A 15 28.25 -3.75 -23.33
CA SER A 15 28.09 -3.65 -24.79
C SER A 15 26.68 -3.15 -25.15
N ALA A 16 26.50 -2.52 -26.32
CA ALA A 16 25.19 -2.04 -26.75
C ALA A 16 24.14 -3.16 -26.78
N LEU A 17 24.53 -4.37 -27.18
CA LEU A 17 23.68 -5.56 -27.12
C LEU A 17 23.31 -5.94 -25.67
N GLY A 18 24.26 -5.86 -24.74
CA GLY A 18 24.01 -6.10 -23.32
C GLY A 18 23.05 -5.08 -22.70
N GLN A 19 23.23 -3.79 -23.01
CA GLN A 19 22.34 -2.72 -22.56
C GLN A 19 20.93 -2.85 -23.17
N ALA A 20 20.81 -3.19 -24.46
CA ALA A 20 19.53 -3.43 -25.10
C ALA A 20 18.79 -4.63 -24.48
N ARG A 21 19.52 -5.71 -24.16
CA ARG A 21 18.95 -6.85 -23.41
C ARG A 21 18.46 -6.42 -22.03
N TRP A 22 19.26 -5.67 -21.29
CA TRP A 22 18.87 -5.16 -19.97
C TRP A 22 17.59 -4.31 -20.04
N LEU A 23 17.46 -3.42 -21.03
CA LEU A 23 16.25 -2.62 -21.20
C LEU A 23 14.99 -3.45 -21.48
N ARG A 24 15.09 -4.52 -22.27
CA ARG A 24 13.97 -5.46 -22.48
C ARG A 24 13.52 -6.10 -21.18
N GLU A 25 14.48 -6.55 -20.38
CA GLU A 25 14.18 -7.13 -19.07
C GLU A 25 13.55 -6.11 -18.12
N GLU A 26 14.03 -4.87 -18.12
CA GLU A 26 13.42 -3.80 -17.31
C GLU A 26 12.02 -3.43 -17.82
N SER A 27 11.77 -3.38 -19.13
CA SER A 27 10.39 -3.17 -19.66
C SER A 27 9.44 -4.27 -19.18
N ALA A 28 9.86 -5.53 -19.28
CA ALA A 28 9.06 -6.66 -18.78
C ALA A 28 8.83 -6.60 -17.26
N ARG A 29 9.85 -6.20 -16.48
CA ARG A 29 9.70 -5.96 -15.02
C ARG A 29 8.72 -4.82 -14.74
N MET A 30 8.78 -3.75 -15.56
CA MET A 30 7.88 -2.62 -15.40
C MET A 30 6.43 -2.99 -15.69
N ALA A 31 6.17 -3.77 -16.74
CA ALA A 31 4.84 -4.29 -17.03
C ALA A 31 4.25 -5.09 -15.85
N ALA A 32 5.01 -6.03 -15.30
CA ALA A 32 4.58 -6.81 -14.13
C ALA A 32 4.36 -5.93 -12.88
N ALA A 33 5.18 -4.91 -12.70
CA ALA A 33 5.03 -3.96 -11.59
C ALA A 33 3.80 -3.06 -11.76
N LEU A 34 3.42 -2.68 -12.98
CA LEU A 34 2.18 -1.94 -13.24
C LEU A 34 0.94 -2.75 -12.84
N GLU A 35 0.90 -4.05 -13.19
CA GLU A 35 -0.17 -4.95 -12.75
C GLU A 35 -0.25 -5.05 -11.21
N ALA A 36 0.91 -5.12 -10.55
CA ALA A 36 0.99 -5.14 -9.10
C ALA A 36 0.49 -3.82 -8.48
N LEU A 37 0.84 -2.67 -9.08
CA LEU A 37 0.40 -1.36 -8.62
C LEU A 37 -1.12 -1.18 -8.74
N GLU A 38 -1.73 -1.62 -9.84
CA GLU A 38 -3.19 -1.64 -10.00
C GLU A 38 -3.86 -2.54 -8.96
N SER A 39 -3.29 -3.72 -8.70
CA SER A 39 -3.77 -4.62 -7.66
C SER A 39 -3.71 -3.99 -6.26
N LEU A 40 -2.62 -3.27 -5.94
CA LEU A 40 -2.47 -2.54 -4.67
C LEU A 40 -3.48 -1.39 -4.57
N PHE A 41 -3.71 -0.65 -5.65
CA PHE A 41 -4.70 0.41 -5.68
C PHE A 41 -6.11 -0.13 -5.37
N GLU A 42 -6.51 -1.21 -6.04
CA GLU A 42 -7.81 -1.85 -5.81
C GLU A 42 -7.94 -2.41 -4.40
N ALA A 43 -6.90 -3.07 -3.89
CA ALA A 43 -6.88 -3.55 -2.51
C ALA A 43 -7.03 -2.38 -1.49
N GLY A 44 -6.32 -1.27 -1.72
CA GLY A 44 -6.43 -0.08 -0.87
C GLY A 44 -7.82 0.55 -0.91
N ARG A 45 -8.43 0.63 -2.10
CA ARG A 45 -9.79 1.15 -2.32
C ARG A 45 -10.83 0.34 -1.56
N LEU A 46 -10.74 -0.99 -1.63
CA LEU A 46 -11.62 -1.91 -0.91
C LEU A 46 -11.43 -1.82 0.60
N GLY A 47 -10.18 -1.81 1.08
CA GLY A 47 -9.86 -1.67 2.50
C GLY A 47 -10.40 -0.37 3.11
N GLN A 48 -10.31 0.76 2.40
CA GLN A 48 -10.90 2.02 2.87
C GLN A 48 -12.43 1.97 2.91
N ALA A 49 -13.07 1.37 1.91
CA ALA A 49 -14.53 1.24 1.88
C ALA A 49 -15.04 0.40 3.07
N GLN A 50 -14.37 -0.72 3.39
CA GLN A 50 -14.73 -1.57 4.53
C GLN A 50 -14.53 -0.87 5.89
N ALA A 51 -13.51 -0.02 6.00
CA ALA A 51 -13.25 0.78 7.19
C ALA A 51 -14.19 1.99 7.36
N GLY A 52 -15.18 2.18 6.46
CA GLY A 52 -16.06 3.35 6.46
C GLY A 52 -15.35 4.65 6.07
N GLY A 53 -14.16 4.56 5.46
CA GLY A 53 -13.40 5.69 4.94
C GLY A 53 -13.91 6.16 3.58
N ASN A 54 -13.52 7.37 3.18
CA ASN A 54 -13.84 7.90 1.85
C ASN A 54 -13.00 7.18 0.78
N PRO A 55 -13.58 6.42 -0.16
CA PRO A 55 -12.85 5.73 -1.23
C PRO A 55 -12.18 6.70 -2.23
N ALA A 56 -12.47 8.00 -2.13
CA ALA A 56 -11.74 9.08 -2.78
C ALA A 56 -10.83 9.83 -1.78
N GLY A 57 -10.21 9.14 -0.84
CA GLY A 57 -9.27 9.73 0.11
C GLY A 57 -8.04 10.36 -0.59
N GLY A 58 -7.37 11.29 0.10
CA GLY A 58 -6.16 11.94 -0.43
C GLY A 58 -5.06 10.94 -0.82
N ASP A 59 -4.86 9.90 -0.01
CA ASP A 59 -3.86 8.86 -0.26
C ASP A 59 -4.20 8.00 -1.48
N LEU A 60 -5.47 7.63 -1.67
CA LEU A 60 -5.91 6.86 -2.85
C LEU A 60 -5.80 7.67 -4.14
N ARG A 61 -6.13 8.97 -4.11
CA ARG A 61 -5.88 9.86 -5.25
C ARG A 61 -4.40 9.99 -5.57
N ARG A 62 -3.55 10.09 -4.54
CA ARG A 62 -2.10 10.14 -4.71
C ARG A 62 -1.57 8.83 -5.29
N LEU A 63 -2.05 7.68 -4.81
CA LEU A 63 -1.70 6.37 -5.34
C LEU A 63 -2.10 6.24 -6.81
N ARG A 64 -3.33 6.62 -7.19
CA ARG A 64 -3.77 6.65 -8.59
C ARG A 64 -2.85 7.52 -9.47
N GLY A 65 -2.54 8.74 -9.02
CA GLY A 65 -1.61 9.61 -9.76
C GLY A 65 -0.22 9.00 -9.96
N ILE A 66 0.26 8.19 -9.01
CA ILE A 66 1.51 7.45 -9.18
C ILE A 66 1.36 6.32 -10.20
N VAL A 67 0.25 5.58 -10.19
CA VAL A 67 -0.04 4.55 -11.21
C VAL A 67 -0.04 5.15 -12.60
N ASP A 68 -0.74 6.28 -12.79
CA ASP A 68 -0.85 6.95 -14.08
C ASP A 68 0.53 7.46 -14.57
N GLN A 69 1.36 8.01 -13.66
CA GLN A 69 2.74 8.41 -13.99
C GLN A 69 3.65 7.22 -14.32
N TYR A 70 3.47 6.09 -13.61
CA TYR A 70 4.23 4.88 -13.85
C TYR A 70 3.88 4.27 -15.23
N GLU A 71 2.59 4.26 -15.58
CA GLU A 71 2.11 3.83 -16.89
C GLU A 71 2.71 4.68 -18.02
N ALA A 72 2.72 6.01 -17.87
CA ALA A 72 3.36 6.90 -18.84
C ALA A 72 4.85 6.58 -19.06
N LEU A 73 5.60 6.36 -17.97
CA LEU A 73 7.01 5.94 -18.04
C LEU A 73 7.16 4.59 -18.75
N PHE A 74 6.28 3.62 -18.46
CA PHE A 74 6.29 2.31 -19.11
C PHE A 74 6.05 2.43 -20.60
N VAL A 75 5.02 3.15 -21.04
CA VAL A 75 4.75 3.39 -22.47
C VAL A 75 5.96 3.98 -23.19
N GLY A 76 6.62 4.98 -22.60
CA GLY A 76 7.82 5.58 -23.18
C GLY A 76 9.03 4.64 -23.26
N LEU A 77 9.18 3.71 -22.31
CA LEU A 77 10.24 2.69 -22.34
C LEU A 77 9.92 1.57 -23.33
N ASP A 78 8.66 1.15 -23.40
CA ASP A 78 8.24 0.04 -24.23
C ASP A 78 8.36 0.39 -25.72
N ALA A 79 7.93 1.59 -26.10
CA ALA A 79 8.16 2.14 -27.44
C ALA A 79 9.66 2.19 -27.81
N ARG A 80 10.55 2.39 -26.82
CA ARG A 80 12.01 2.33 -27.05
C ARG A 80 12.49 0.91 -27.25
N VAL A 81 11.95 -0.05 -26.51
CA VAL A 81 12.28 -1.47 -26.67
C VAL A 81 11.86 -1.96 -28.06
N GLU A 82 10.68 -1.57 -28.54
CA GLU A 82 10.24 -1.87 -29.91
C GLU A 82 11.24 -1.35 -30.96
N GLN A 83 11.69 -0.10 -30.84
CA GLN A 83 12.71 0.46 -31.74
C GLN A 83 14.04 -0.30 -31.68
N LEU A 84 14.45 -0.78 -30.49
CA LEU A 84 15.65 -1.60 -30.32
C LEU A 84 15.51 -2.98 -30.97
N ASP A 85 14.31 -3.57 -30.90
CA ASP A 85 14.00 -4.86 -31.54
C ASP A 85 14.01 -4.74 -33.06
N GLU A 86 13.37 -3.71 -33.60
CA GLU A 86 13.43 -3.40 -35.03
C GLU A 86 14.86 -3.17 -35.52
N ALA A 87 15.65 -2.38 -34.77
CA ALA A 87 17.04 -2.11 -35.11
C ALA A 87 17.93 -3.36 -35.02
N GLY A 88 17.60 -4.29 -34.12
CA GLY A 88 18.33 -5.52 -33.82
C GLY A 88 17.93 -6.74 -34.66
N ALA A 89 16.88 -6.67 -35.48
CA ALA A 89 16.37 -7.79 -36.28
C ALA A 89 17.31 -8.25 -37.43
N GLY A 90 18.39 -7.50 -37.71
CA GLY A 90 19.38 -7.82 -38.74
C GLY A 90 20.54 -8.71 -38.24
N PRO A 91 21.46 -9.10 -39.14
CA PRO A 91 22.68 -9.81 -38.74
C PRO A 91 23.50 -8.99 -37.73
N ASP A 92 24.23 -9.69 -36.86
CA ASP A 92 25.11 -9.11 -35.84
C ASP A 92 26.36 -8.50 -36.50
N GLU A 93 26.14 -7.35 -37.13
CA GLU A 93 27.13 -6.57 -37.84
C GLU A 93 27.44 -5.28 -37.07
N PRO A 94 28.63 -4.67 -37.29
CA PRO A 94 29.00 -3.41 -36.66
C PRO A 94 27.95 -2.30 -36.85
N ALA A 95 27.26 -2.28 -37.99
CA ALA A 95 26.19 -1.33 -38.27
C ALA A 95 24.95 -1.52 -37.37
N THR A 96 24.60 -2.76 -37.02
CA THR A 96 23.51 -3.10 -36.09
C THR A 96 23.87 -2.64 -34.68
N THR A 97 25.10 -2.94 -34.24
CA THR A 97 25.61 -2.50 -32.93
C THR A 97 25.63 -0.96 -32.81
N ALA A 98 26.04 -0.25 -33.86
CA ALA A 98 26.03 1.22 -33.88
C ALA A 98 24.60 1.80 -33.78
N ARG A 99 23.61 1.22 -34.48
CA ARG A 99 22.20 1.63 -34.38
C ARG A 99 21.65 1.45 -32.96
N LEU A 100 21.93 0.32 -32.32
CA LEU A 100 21.54 0.07 -30.94
C LEU A 100 22.18 1.09 -29.99
N ALA A 101 23.48 1.37 -30.14
CA ALA A 101 24.18 2.35 -29.31
C ALA A 101 23.56 3.75 -29.36
N VAL A 102 23.11 4.19 -30.55
CA VAL A 102 22.40 5.46 -30.71
C VAL A 102 21.06 5.45 -29.99
N LEU A 103 20.26 4.39 -30.17
CA LEU A 103 18.94 4.29 -29.54
C LEU A 103 19.01 4.25 -28.01
N LEU A 104 20.08 3.71 -27.43
CA LEU A 104 20.26 3.62 -25.98
C LEU A 104 20.49 4.98 -25.30
N VAL A 105 21.01 5.98 -26.03
CA VAL A 105 21.34 7.30 -25.46
C VAL A 105 20.35 8.40 -25.83
N LEU A 106 19.49 8.15 -26.82
CA LEU A 106 18.45 9.09 -27.23
C LEU A 106 17.33 9.15 -26.18
N HIS A 107 16.76 10.34 -26.01
CA HIS A 107 15.63 10.55 -25.11
C HIS A 107 14.37 9.93 -25.70
N CYS A 108 13.53 9.38 -24.83
CA CYS A 108 12.12 9.09 -25.06
C CYS A 108 11.29 10.31 -24.66
N GLU A 109 10.22 10.56 -25.40
CA GLU A 109 9.19 11.51 -24.98
C GLU A 109 8.17 10.74 -24.12
N VAL A 110 8.02 11.16 -22.88
CA VAL A 110 7.07 10.59 -21.92
C VAL A 110 5.96 11.60 -21.70
N GLU A 111 4.74 11.18 -21.97
CA GLU A 111 3.56 12.02 -21.85
C GLU A 111 2.85 11.74 -20.52
N PHE A 112 2.93 12.67 -19.59
CA PHE A 112 2.17 12.62 -18.35
C PHE A 112 0.81 13.25 -18.57
N ALA A 113 -0.24 12.43 -18.52
CA ALA A 113 -1.61 12.91 -18.59
C ALA A 113 -1.92 13.77 -17.35
N GLY A 114 -2.33 15.02 -17.59
CA GLY A 114 -2.95 15.85 -16.56
C GLY A 114 -4.38 15.37 -16.24
N ARG A 115 -5.05 16.02 -15.29
CA ARG A 115 -6.49 15.81 -15.06
C ARG A 115 -7.26 16.20 -16.34
N THR A 116 -8.49 15.71 -16.50
CA THR A 116 -9.34 16.11 -17.64
C THR A 116 -9.36 17.63 -17.79
N ASP A 117 -8.97 18.15 -18.97
CA ASP A 117 -8.72 19.55 -19.34
C ASP A 117 -7.36 20.20 -18.93
N GLU A 118 -6.45 19.47 -18.29
CA GLU A 118 -5.07 19.93 -18.06
C GLU A 118 -4.15 19.60 -19.25
N PRO A 119 -3.17 20.47 -19.57
CA PRO A 119 -2.22 20.19 -20.64
C PRO A 119 -1.37 18.96 -20.30
N VAL A 120 -1.16 18.08 -21.29
CA VAL A 120 -0.24 16.94 -21.18
C VAL A 120 1.18 17.48 -21.01
N GLU A 121 1.85 17.05 -19.93
CA GLU A 121 3.25 17.39 -19.72
C GLU A 121 4.13 16.38 -20.45
N VAL A 122 4.88 16.85 -21.45
CA VAL A 122 5.83 16.00 -22.19
C VAL A 122 7.23 16.19 -21.61
N VAL A 123 7.78 15.12 -21.04
CA VAL A 123 9.12 15.11 -20.45
C VAL A 123 10.04 14.24 -21.29
N ARG A 124 11.24 14.75 -21.59
CA ARG A 124 12.27 14.00 -22.30
C ARG A 124 13.19 13.30 -21.31
N LEU A 125 13.17 11.97 -21.32
CA LEU A 125 13.96 11.13 -20.43
C LEU A 125 14.75 10.11 -21.23
N ARG A 126 16.00 9.87 -20.83
CA ARG A 126 16.74 8.72 -21.35
C ARG A 126 16.19 7.41 -20.75
N PRO A 127 16.41 6.25 -21.40
CA PRO A 127 15.92 4.96 -20.90
C PRO A 127 16.38 4.64 -19.45
N ASP A 128 17.63 4.96 -19.10
CA ASP A 128 18.14 4.79 -17.73
C ASP A 128 17.39 5.66 -16.71
N GLN A 129 17.02 6.88 -17.11
CA GLN A 129 16.27 7.81 -16.27
C GLN A 129 14.82 7.38 -16.11
N ILE A 130 14.21 6.78 -17.14
CA ILE A 130 12.87 6.19 -17.07
C ILE A 130 12.85 5.08 -16.03
N VAL A 131 13.75 4.10 -16.14
CA VAL A 131 13.85 2.97 -15.20
C VAL A 131 14.10 3.46 -13.78
N ALA A 132 15.00 4.43 -13.59
CA ALA A 132 15.26 4.99 -12.26
C ALA A 132 14.03 5.72 -11.68
N SER A 133 13.24 6.40 -12.51
CA SER A 133 12.03 7.11 -12.09
C SER A 133 10.90 6.15 -11.75
N ALA A 134 10.72 5.10 -12.55
CA ALA A 134 9.76 4.03 -12.30
C ALA A 134 10.00 3.35 -10.93
N LYS A 135 11.26 3.04 -10.60
CA LYS A 135 11.63 2.46 -9.29
C LYS A 135 11.21 3.36 -8.12
N ARG A 136 11.48 4.66 -8.21
CA ARG A 136 11.09 5.62 -7.17
C ARG A 136 9.56 5.69 -7.00
N LEU A 137 8.83 5.74 -8.12
CA LEU A 137 7.37 5.74 -8.10
C LEU A 137 6.80 4.46 -7.48
N TYR A 138 7.39 3.31 -7.80
CA TYR A 138 6.98 2.03 -7.20
C TYR A 138 7.19 2.02 -5.68
N ASP A 139 8.35 2.48 -5.21
CA ASP A 139 8.65 2.57 -3.77
C ASP A 139 7.68 3.53 -3.05
N ASP A 140 7.39 4.68 -3.66
CA ASP A 140 6.42 5.66 -3.14
C ASP A 140 4.99 5.08 -3.07
N ALA A 141 4.57 4.36 -4.12
CA ALA A 141 3.26 3.69 -4.14
C ALA A 141 3.15 2.65 -3.04
N LEU A 142 4.18 1.83 -2.83
CA LEU A 142 4.20 0.81 -1.78
C LEU A 142 4.10 1.46 -0.40
N ALA A 143 4.83 2.56 -0.16
CA ALA A 143 4.76 3.29 1.11
C ALA A 143 3.35 3.86 1.37
N ILE A 144 2.70 4.40 0.34
CA ILE A 144 1.32 4.92 0.43
C ILE A 144 0.34 3.79 0.70
N TYR A 145 0.44 2.67 -0.01
CA TYR A 145 -0.42 1.52 0.20
C TYR A 145 -0.31 0.99 1.64
N GLN A 146 0.91 0.79 2.15
CA GLN A 146 1.15 0.34 3.52
C GLN A 146 0.58 1.31 4.56
N HIS A 147 0.51 2.60 4.25
CA HIS A 147 -0.13 3.59 5.11
C HIS A 147 -1.66 3.49 5.08
N ILE A 148 -2.25 3.28 3.91
CA ILE A 148 -3.68 3.02 3.74
C ILE A 148 -4.09 1.75 4.49
N ASP A 149 -3.35 0.66 4.30
CA ASP A 149 -3.62 -0.65 4.93
C ASP A 149 -3.56 -0.56 6.46
N ARG A 150 -2.49 0.04 7.03
CA ARG A 150 -2.38 0.26 8.48
C ARG A 150 -3.53 1.12 9.04
N ARG A 151 -4.02 2.11 8.28
CA ARG A 151 -5.19 2.90 8.68
C ARG A 151 -6.46 2.05 8.66
N GLY A 152 -6.62 1.21 7.64
CA GLY A 152 -7.71 0.24 7.53
C GLY A 152 -7.75 -0.73 8.71
N GLN A 153 -6.61 -1.37 9.01
CA GLN A 153 -6.47 -2.29 10.15
C GLN A 153 -6.86 -1.63 11.48
N ARG A 154 -6.32 -0.44 11.77
CA ARG A 154 -6.66 0.31 13.00
C ARG A 154 -8.14 0.72 13.06
N ALA A 155 -8.73 1.05 11.92
CA ALA A 155 -10.15 1.39 11.84
C ALA A 155 -11.02 0.14 12.05
N ALA A 156 -10.62 -1.02 11.51
CA ALA A 156 -11.28 -2.30 11.73
C ALA A 156 -11.18 -2.75 13.20
N GLU A 157 -10.01 -2.60 13.84
CA GLU A 157 -9.82 -2.84 15.28
C GLU A 157 -10.79 -1.98 16.10
N ARG A 158 -10.79 -0.66 15.89
CA ARG A 158 -11.72 0.26 16.58
C ARG A 158 -13.18 0.00 16.21
N GLY A 159 -13.42 -0.41 14.97
CA GLY A 159 -14.72 -0.81 14.45
C GLY A 159 -15.26 -2.01 15.21
N GLY A 160 -14.44 -3.04 15.46
CA GLY A 160 -14.76 -4.21 16.26
C GLY A 160 -14.97 -3.90 17.75
N LEU A 161 -14.25 -2.90 18.29
CA LEU A 161 -14.46 -2.44 19.67
C LEU A 161 -15.87 -1.86 19.89
N ARG A 162 -16.52 -1.26 18.88
CA ARG A 162 -17.85 -0.66 19.03
C ARG A 162 -18.97 -1.69 19.26
N PRO A 163 -19.16 -2.73 18.43
CA PRO A 163 -20.08 -3.83 18.70
C PRO A 163 -19.77 -4.52 20.02
N ALA A 164 -18.51 -4.83 20.32
CA ALA A 164 -18.13 -5.50 21.56
C ALA A 164 -18.50 -4.67 22.80
N ARG A 165 -18.30 -3.34 22.75
CA ARG A 165 -18.74 -2.42 23.79
C ARG A 165 -20.26 -2.40 23.95
N ALA A 166 -21.02 -2.42 22.86
CA ALA A 166 -22.48 -2.46 22.89
C ALA A 166 -23.02 -3.78 23.45
N GLU A 167 -22.41 -4.90 23.06
CA GLU A 167 -22.72 -6.25 23.54
C GLU A 167 -22.46 -6.39 25.04
N LEU A 168 -21.28 -5.97 25.52
CA LEU A 168 -20.95 -5.97 26.95
C LEU A 168 -21.91 -5.08 27.76
N ARG A 169 -22.34 -3.95 27.20
CA ARG A 169 -23.36 -3.09 27.82
C ARG A 169 -24.71 -3.80 27.93
N GLY A 170 -25.18 -4.42 26.84
CA GLY A 170 -26.43 -5.18 26.84
C GLY A 170 -26.40 -6.33 27.83
N LEU A 171 -25.28 -7.05 27.89
CA LEU A 171 -25.06 -8.16 28.82
C LEU A 171 -25.07 -7.66 30.27
N LEU A 172 -24.31 -6.60 30.58
CA LEU A 172 -24.27 -6.00 31.92
C LEU A 172 -25.67 -5.56 32.39
N GLU A 173 -26.43 -4.88 31.54
CA GLU A 173 -27.79 -4.44 31.86
C GLU A 173 -28.77 -5.62 32.03
N ALA A 174 -28.64 -6.68 31.24
CA ALA A 174 -29.45 -7.90 31.39
C ALA A 174 -29.21 -8.58 32.75
N TYR A 175 -27.95 -8.73 33.16
CA TYR A 175 -27.61 -9.27 34.48
C TYR A 175 -28.03 -8.34 35.63
N ARG A 176 -27.99 -7.01 35.42
CA ARG A 176 -28.52 -6.04 36.40
C ARG A 176 -30.02 -6.18 36.59
N ALA A 177 -30.77 -6.33 35.50
CA ALA A 177 -32.21 -6.59 35.57
C ALA A 177 -32.51 -7.91 36.29
N MET A 178 -31.73 -8.96 36.03
CA MET A 178 -31.86 -10.24 36.73
C MET A 178 -31.62 -10.11 38.25
N ALA A 179 -30.56 -9.41 38.66
CA ALA A 179 -30.24 -9.18 40.07
C ALA A 179 -31.36 -8.37 40.78
N ILE A 180 -31.93 -7.38 40.12
CA ILE A 180 -33.06 -6.60 40.66
C ILE A 180 -34.30 -7.49 40.82
N ASN A 181 -34.64 -8.28 39.80
CA ASN A 181 -35.85 -9.13 39.80
C ASN A 181 -35.78 -10.26 40.84
N THR A 182 -34.58 -10.67 41.24
CA THR A 182 -34.35 -11.67 42.30
C THR A 182 -34.24 -11.05 43.71
N GLY A 183 -34.50 -9.73 43.83
CA GLY A 183 -34.47 -9.01 45.12
C GLY A 183 -33.07 -8.65 45.62
N ARG A 184 -32.05 -8.75 44.76
CA ARG A 184 -30.63 -8.53 45.11
C ARG A 184 -30.06 -7.22 44.55
N GLY A 185 -30.92 -6.36 43.99
CA GLY A 185 -30.51 -5.10 43.37
C GLY A 185 -29.86 -4.09 44.32
N GLU A 186 -30.05 -4.27 45.64
CA GLU A 186 -29.52 -3.39 46.69
C GLU A 186 -28.31 -3.98 47.42
N ASP A 187 -27.82 -5.16 47.03
CA ASP A 187 -26.60 -5.72 47.61
C ASP A 187 -25.39 -4.82 47.30
N PRO A 188 -24.70 -4.27 48.32
CA PRO A 188 -23.62 -3.31 48.10
C PRO A 188 -22.42 -3.89 47.32
N GLY A 189 -22.19 -5.19 47.44
CA GLY A 189 -21.14 -5.89 46.69
C GLY A 189 -21.49 -5.97 45.21
N LEU A 190 -22.71 -6.40 44.89
CA LEU A 190 -23.21 -6.43 43.51
C LEU A 190 -23.26 -5.04 42.86
N ASP A 191 -23.64 -4.01 43.61
CA ASP A 191 -23.63 -2.64 43.09
C ASP A 191 -22.21 -2.16 42.78
N GLY A 192 -21.24 -2.45 43.66
CA GLY A 192 -19.82 -2.16 43.42
C GLY A 192 -19.27 -2.84 42.15
N TRP A 193 -19.59 -4.12 41.96
CA TRP A 193 -19.20 -4.86 40.75
C TRP A 193 -19.86 -4.31 39.48
N TYR A 194 -21.15 -3.95 39.56
CA TYR A 194 -21.85 -3.33 38.44
C TYR A 194 -21.24 -1.96 38.07
N GLN A 195 -20.96 -1.10 39.04
CA GLN A 195 -20.36 0.20 38.78
C GLN A 195 -18.94 0.09 38.21
N ALA A 196 -18.14 -0.86 38.70
CA ALA A 196 -16.80 -1.13 38.16
C ALA A 196 -16.86 -1.58 36.69
N ALA A 197 -17.77 -2.50 36.35
CA ALA A 197 -17.97 -2.92 34.97
C ALA A 197 -18.48 -1.77 34.08
N ARG A 198 -19.43 -0.97 34.58
CA ARG A 198 -19.97 0.19 33.85
C ARG A 198 -18.92 1.26 33.58
N GLN A 199 -18.03 1.53 34.55
CA GLN A 199 -16.92 2.47 34.37
C GLN A 199 -15.95 1.99 33.29
N LEU A 200 -15.55 0.72 33.31
CA LEU A 200 -14.63 0.16 32.31
C LEU A 200 -15.24 0.15 30.90
N ILE A 201 -16.54 -0.14 30.77
CA ILE A 201 -17.24 -0.05 29.48
C ILE A 201 -17.30 1.40 28.96
N GLY A 202 -17.44 2.38 29.85
CA GLY A 202 -17.49 3.81 29.52
C GLY A 202 -16.14 4.51 29.38
N ALA A 203 -15.03 3.84 29.74
CA ALA A 203 -13.70 4.43 29.76
C ALA A 203 -13.16 4.75 28.37
N GLU A 204 -12.38 5.82 28.25
CA GLU A 204 -11.59 6.14 27.07
C GLU A 204 -10.11 6.25 27.47
N PRO A 205 -9.20 5.42 26.90
CA PRO A 205 -9.45 4.39 25.89
C PRO A 205 -10.24 3.17 26.42
N PHE A 206 -10.99 2.50 25.53
CA PHE A 206 -11.73 1.28 25.85
C PHE A 206 -10.83 0.05 25.86
N ASP A 207 -10.72 -0.61 27.01
CA ASP A 207 -10.02 -1.88 27.18
C ASP A 207 -11.03 -3.03 27.18
N LEU A 208 -11.04 -3.80 26.09
CA LEU A 208 -11.99 -4.90 25.89
C LEU A 208 -11.78 -6.03 26.91
N ASP A 209 -10.53 -6.34 27.24
CA ASP A 209 -10.20 -7.46 28.12
C ASP A 209 -10.60 -7.12 29.56
N ALA A 210 -10.22 -5.93 30.02
CA ALA A 210 -10.59 -5.46 31.36
C ALA A 210 -12.12 -5.34 31.54
N ALA A 211 -12.83 -4.82 30.53
CA ALA A 211 -14.29 -4.73 30.56
C ALA A 211 -14.96 -6.10 30.54
N THR A 212 -14.46 -7.04 29.72
CA THR A 212 -14.98 -8.42 29.66
C THR A 212 -14.82 -9.13 31.00
N ASP A 213 -13.65 -9.01 31.64
CA ASP A 213 -13.40 -9.61 32.94
C ASP A 213 -14.27 -9.01 34.05
N ALA A 214 -14.51 -7.70 34.02
CA ALA A 214 -15.40 -7.05 34.98
C ALA A 214 -16.85 -7.50 34.83
N VAL A 215 -17.35 -7.62 33.59
CA VAL A 215 -18.70 -8.17 33.32
C VAL A 215 -18.78 -9.62 33.79
N ARG A 216 -17.78 -10.47 33.50
CA ARG A 216 -17.75 -11.86 33.98
C ARG A 216 -17.72 -11.98 35.51
N ARG A 217 -17.01 -11.08 36.20
CA ARG A 217 -17.03 -11.02 37.68
C ARG A 217 -18.43 -10.68 38.19
N TYR A 218 -19.08 -9.69 37.59
CA TYR A 218 -20.45 -9.35 37.93
C TYR A 218 -21.42 -10.52 37.70
N GLN A 219 -21.31 -11.21 36.56
CA GLN A 219 -22.10 -12.41 36.25
C GLN A 219 -21.92 -13.53 37.28
N ARG A 220 -20.67 -13.86 37.61
CA ARG A 220 -20.39 -14.87 38.64
C ARG A 220 -20.98 -14.47 39.98
N ALA A 221 -20.80 -13.22 40.41
CA ALA A 221 -21.38 -12.72 41.65
C ALA A 221 -22.92 -12.83 41.64
N THR A 222 -23.58 -12.57 40.51
CA THR A 222 -25.04 -12.74 40.40
C THR A 222 -25.49 -14.20 40.53
N HIS A 223 -24.70 -15.16 40.05
CA HIS A 223 -25.03 -16.60 40.08
C HIS A 223 -24.56 -17.33 41.34
N GLU A 224 -23.43 -16.95 41.94
CA GLU A 224 -22.94 -17.55 43.19
C GLU A 224 -23.87 -17.26 44.38
N MET A 225 -24.70 -16.22 44.28
CA MET A 225 -25.73 -15.89 45.27
C MET A 225 -27.06 -16.65 45.04
N ASP A 226 -27.19 -17.41 43.94
CA ASP A 226 -28.33 -18.29 43.64
C ASP A 226 -28.24 -19.69 44.28
N THR A 227 -27.15 -20.00 45.01
CA THR A 227 -26.94 -21.30 45.69
C THR A 227 -27.13 -21.15 47.19
#